data_AF-A0A8E2AVW1-F1
#
_entry.id   AF-A0A8E2AVW1-F1
#
_cell.length_a   1.000
_cell.length_b   1.000
_cell.length_c   1.000
_cell.angle_alpha   90.00
_cell.angle_beta   90.00
_cell.angle_gamma   90.00
#
_symmetry.space_group_name_H-M   'P 1'
#
loop_
_entity.id
_entity.type
_entity.pdbx_description
1 polymer ?
#
loop_
_entity_poly.entity_id
_entity_poly.type
_entity_poly.pdbx_seq_one_letter_code
_entity_poly.pdbx_strand_id
1 'polypeptide(L)' 'MSPEIPIELHEYIIDFLWDDLSTLRNCALVCRDWRPTCRYHLEAFIRVHDHAEIDALYSQIS' A
#
# COMPACT_ATOMS: atom_id res chain seq x y z
N MET A 1 23.27 -18.24 4.96
CA MET A 1 22.64 -17.38 3.93
C MET A 1 21.33 -18.05 3.56
N SER A 2 20.22 -17.48 4.02
CA SER A 2 18.91 -17.82 3.47
C SER A 2 18.88 -17.35 2.01
N PRO A 3 18.26 -18.06 1.07
CA PRO A 3 18.12 -17.56 -0.28
C PRO A 3 17.34 -16.25 -0.25
N GLU A 4 17.96 -15.18 -0.74
CA GLU A 4 17.29 -13.90 -0.93
C GLU A 4 16.40 -14.03 -2.16
N ILE A 5 15.12 -13.70 -1.99
CA ILE A 5 14.18 -13.63 -3.10
C ILE A 5 14.58 -12.39 -3.93
N PRO A 6 14.75 -12.52 -5.27
CA PRO A 6 14.96 -11.38 -6.16
C PRO A 6 13.96 -10.25 -5.91
N ILE A 7 14.42 -9.01 -6.08
CA ILE A 7 13.58 -7.83 -5.78
C ILE A 7 12.31 -7.83 -6.62
N GLU A 8 12.45 -8.12 -7.90
CA GLU A 8 11.38 -8.14 -8.88
C GLU A 8 10.26 -9.11 -8.50
N LEU A 9 10.59 -10.23 -7.84
CA LEU A 9 9.60 -11.23 -7.46
C LEU A 9 8.77 -10.78 -6.27
N HIS A 10 9.38 -10.18 -5.25
CA HIS A 10 8.59 -9.74 -4.10
C HIS A 10 7.81 -8.46 -4.39
N GLU A 11 8.34 -7.55 -5.21
CA GLU A 11 7.58 -6.40 -5.71
C GLU A 11 6.37 -6.85 -6.52
N TYR A 12 6.55 -7.81 -7.45
CA TYR A 12 5.45 -8.37 -8.23
C TYR A 12 4.36 -9.02 -7.38
N ILE A 13 4.73 -9.70 -6.29
CA ILE A 13 3.75 -10.26 -5.33
C ILE A 13 2.96 -9.13 -4.65
N ILE A 14 3.64 -8.07 -4.20
CA ILE A 14 3.00 -6.93 -3.53
C ILE A 14 2.07 -6.18 -4.49
N ASP A 15 2.41 -6.10 -5.79
CA ASP A 15 1.57 -5.44 -6.79
C ASP A 15 0.19 -6.09 -6.95
N PHE A 16 0.04 -7.39 -6.67
CA PHE A 16 -1.28 -8.04 -6.66
C PHE A 16 -2.17 -7.62 -5.49
N LEU A 17 -1.61 -6.95 -4.47
CA LEU A 17 -2.33 -6.52 -3.27
C LEU A 17 -2.80 -5.06 -3.37
N TRP A 18 -2.70 -4.43 -4.54
CA TRP A 18 -2.95 -3.00 -4.75
C TRP A 18 -4.29 -2.50 -4.17
N ASP A 19 -5.33 -3.34 -4.16
CA ASP A 19 -6.66 -3.00 -3.63
C ASP A 19 -6.87 -3.43 -2.18
N ASP A 20 -6.05 -4.31 -1.62
CA ASP A 20 -6.12 -4.80 -0.24
C ASP A 20 -5.15 -4.05 0.69
N LEU A 21 -5.57 -2.83 1.05
CA LEU A 21 -4.81 -1.96 1.96
C LEU A 21 -4.54 -2.60 3.33
N SER A 22 -5.39 -3.52 3.79
CA SER A 22 -5.19 -4.21 5.07
C SER A 22 -4.01 -5.17 4.98
N THR A 23 -3.96 -5.97 3.91
CA THR A 23 -2.83 -6.87 3.66
C THR A 23 -1.54 -6.09 3.37
N LEU A 24 -1.60 -5.01 2.58
CA LEU A 24 -0.45 -4.13 2.34
C LEU A 24 0.15 -3.54 3.62
N ARG A 25 -0.68 -3.13 4.59
CA ARG A 25 -0.21 -2.64 5.91
C ARG A 25 0.55 -3.72 6.67
N ASN A 26 0.08 -4.97 6.62
CA ASN A 26 0.78 -6.09 7.27
C ASN A 26 2.10 -6.40 6.55
N CYS A 27 2.10 -6.46 5.22
CA CYS A 27 3.29 -6.68 4.40
C CYS A 27 4.38 -5.63 4.65
N ALA A 28 4.00 -4.35 4.80
CA ALA A 28 4.93 -3.26 5.08
C ALA A 28 5.71 -3.40 6.41
N LEU A 29 5.23 -4.27 7.32
CA LEU A 29 5.83 -4.54 8.63
C LEU A 29 6.68 -5.82 8.66
N VAL A 30 6.63 -6.67 7.63
CA VAL A 30 7.35 -7.96 7.58
C VAL A 30 8.86 -7.73 7.46
N CYS A 31 9.29 -6.91 6.50
CA CYS A 31 10.69 -6.58 6.29
C CYS A 31 10.86 -5.18 5.68
N ARG A 32 12.12 -4.71 5.64
CA ARG A 32 12.44 -3.39 5.08
C ARG A 32 12.29 -3.35 3.56
N ASP A 33 12.53 -4.47 2.89
CA ASP A 33 12.56 -4.54 1.43
C ASP A 33 11.15 -4.45 0.82
N TRP A 34 10.12 -4.90 1.53
CA TRP A 34 8.72 -4.81 1.07
C TRP A 34 8.11 -3.42 1.29
N ARG A 35 8.68 -2.64 2.21
CA ARG A 35 8.12 -1.36 2.65
C ARG A 35 7.97 -0.31 1.52
N PRO A 36 8.90 -0.15 0.56
CA PRO A 36 8.75 0.80 -0.53
C PRO A 36 7.51 0.52 -1.38
N THR A 37 7.36 -0.71 -1.89
CA THR A 37 6.25 -1.12 -2.76
C THR A 37 4.92 -1.10 -2.01
N CYS A 38 4.89 -1.58 -0.75
CA CYS A 38 3.68 -1.48 0.05
C CYS A 38 3.26 -0.02 0.29
N ARG A 39 4.22 0.87 0.57
CA ARG A 39 3.93 2.30 0.78
C ARG A 39 3.44 2.97 -0.49
N TYR A 40 4.01 2.64 -1.64
CA TYR A 40 3.54 3.12 -2.94
C TYR A 40 2.05 2.83 -3.13
N HIS A 41 1.61 1.59 -2.91
CA HIS A 41 0.18 1.25 -3.03
C HIS A 41 -0.68 1.89 -1.93
N LEU A 42 -0.19 1.99 -0.70
CA LEU A 42 -0.93 2.62 0.41
C LEU A 42 -1.15 4.13 0.21
N GLU A 43 -0.22 4.81 -0.47
CA GLU A 43 -0.30 6.24 -0.76
C GLU A 43 -1.04 6.52 -2.08
N ALA A 44 -1.13 5.53 -2.98
CA ALA A 44 -1.83 5.66 -4.26
C ALA A 44 -3.37 5.69 -4.11
N PHE A 45 -3.91 5.15 -3.02
CA PHE A 45 -5.35 5.02 -2.82
C PHE A 45 -5.83 5.66 -1.51
N ILE A 46 -6.89 6.47 -1.63
CA ILE A 46 -7.67 6.94 -0.49
C ILE A 46 -8.97 6.14 -0.47
N ARG A 47 -9.24 5.42 0.62
CA ARG A 47 -10.55 4.78 0.84
C ARG A 47 -11.46 5.75 1.58
N VAL A 48 -12.59 6.01 0.94
CA VAL A 48 -13.69 6.80 1.49
C VAL A 48 -14.77 5.83 1.97
N HIS A 49 -15.19 5.97 3.22
CA HIS A 49 -16.18 5.12 3.88
C HIS A 49 -17.55 5.77 3.95
N ASP A 50 -17.60 7.11 4.01
CA ASP A 50 -18.83 7.87 4.07
C ASP A 50 -18.73 9.21 3.32
N HIS A 51 -19.88 9.87 3.17
CA HIS A 51 -19.98 11.14 2.45
C HIS A 51 -19.30 12.31 3.18
N ALA A 52 -19.16 12.26 4.51
CA ALA A 52 -18.49 13.31 5.26
C ALA A 52 -16.98 13.32 4.99
N GLU A 53 -16.37 12.15 4.77
CA GLU A 53 -14.97 12.04 4.34
C GLU A 53 -14.75 12.66 2.95
N ILE A 54 -15.72 12.54 2.04
CA ILE A 54 -15.69 13.18 0.71
C ILE A 54 -15.69 14.71 0.86
N ASP A 55 -16.61 15.24 1.67
CA ASP A 55 -16.75 16.68 1.89
C ASP A 55 -15.46 17.27 2.52
N ALA A 56 -14.84 16.52 3.44
CA ALA A 56 -13.55 16.90 4.02
C ALA A 56 -12.42 16.96 2.98
N LEU A 57 -12.36 15.99 2.05
CA LEU A 57 -11.37 15.99 0.97
C LEU A 57 -11.56 17.17 0.01
N TYR A 58 -12.80 17.46 -0.40
CA TYR A 58 -13.09 18.61 -1.26
C TYR A 58 -12.64 19.93 -0.63
N SER A 59 -12.77 20.07 0.69
CA SER A 59 -12.34 21.29 1.41
C SER A 59 -10.82 21.51 1.44
N GLN A 60 -10.02 20.46 1.21
CA GLN A 60 -8.55 20.55 1.20
C GLN A 60 -7.95 20.85 -0.18
N ILE A 61 -8.74 20.68 -1.25
CA ILE A 61 -8.29 20.79 -2.65
C ILE A 61 -8.79 22.10 -3.30
N SER A 62 -9.89 22.68 -2.78
CA SER A 62 -10.42 23.99 -3.21
C SER A 62 -9.84 25.15 -2.42
#